data_AF-A0A4V2A1P4-F1
#
_entry.id   AF-A0A4V2A1P4-F1
#
_cell.length_a   1.000
_cell.length_b   1.000
_cell.length_c   1.000
_cell.angle_alpha   90.00
_cell.angle_beta   90.00
_cell.angle_gamma   90.00
#
_symmetry.space_group_name_H-M   'P 1'
#
loop_
_entity.id
_entity.type
_entity.pdbx_description
1 polymer ?
#
loop_
_entity_poly.entity_id
_entity_poly.type
_entity_poly.pdbx_seq_one_letter_code
_entity_poly.pdbx_strand_id
1 'polypeptide(L)'
;MGMWEASMNNTHRAIDMISKEVVICDWHYERPDKSAVYFAMKGFSVITCPWRKPELAVQQVKDMLAFRQHATKAQRERYLGVVETVWSPVSSFLNEYYGKPKVAGSSEKVDTVNTAANTFKAMYDQIGQIEKQ
;
A
#
# COMPACT_ATOMS: atom_id res chain seq x y z
N MET A 1 0.24 14.05 2.47
CA MET A 1 -0.72 13.24 3.25
C MET A 1 -2.08 13.93 3.38
N GLY A 2 -3.14 13.29 2.89
CA GLY A 2 -4.54 13.70 3.00
C GLY A 2 -5.18 13.32 4.33
N MET A 3 -6.49 13.59 4.48
CA MET A 3 -7.21 13.45 5.76
C MET A 3 -7.22 12.01 6.32
N TRP A 4 -7.13 11.00 5.45
CA TRP A 4 -7.12 9.58 5.84
C TRP A 4 -5.72 9.00 6.00
N GLU A 5 -4.68 9.74 5.61
CA GLU A 5 -3.27 9.33 5.70
C GLU A 5 -2.54 10.08 6.82
N ALA A 6 -3.00 11.29 7.13
CA ALA A 6 -2.39 12.18 8.12
C ALA A 6 -3.13 12.12 9.46
N SER A 7 -2.36 12.26 10.54
CA SER A 7 -2.88 12.45 11.89
C SER A 7 -3.41 13.88 12.10
N MET A 8 -4.52 14.22 11.43
CA MET A 8 -5.16 15.53 11.54
C MET A 8 -5.80 15.78 12.92
N ASN A 9 -5.89 14.76 13.77
CA ASN A 9 -6.42 14.81 15.13
C ASN A 9 -5.33 14.77 16.22
N ASN A 10 -4.06 15.08 15.88
CA ASN A 10 -2.92 15.16 16.82
C ASN A 10 -2.54 13.85 17.53
N THR A 11 -2.95 12.70 16.99
CA THR A 11 -2.63 11.36 17.53
C THR A 11 -1.21 10.88 17.19
N HIS A 12 -0.46 11.57 16.34
CA HIS A 12 0.89 11.17 15.91
C HIS A 12 1.87 10.92 17.07
N ARG A 13 1.69 11.57 18.22
CA ARG A 13 2.50 11.35 19.44
C ARG A 13 2.36 9.94 20.00
N ALA A 14 1.29 9.22 19.67
CA ALA A 14 1.07 7.83 20.07
C ALA A 14 2.17 6.89 19.57
N ILE A 15 2.90 7.28 18.52
CA ILE A 15 4.04 6.51 18.01
C ILE A 15 5.09 6.21 19.09
N ASP A 16 5.25 7.06 20.10
CA ASP A 16 6.20 6.86 21.21
C ASP A 16 5.56 6.20 22.44
N MET A 17 4.24 5.96 22.42
CA MET A 17 3.47 5.45 23.56
C MET A 17 2.96 4.02 23.38
N ILE A 18 2.70 3.58 22.14
CA ILE A 18 2.16 2.23 21.88
C ILE A 18 3.25 1.16 21.83
N SER A 19 2.85 -0.10 22.08
CA SER A 19 3.75 -1.26 21.99
C SER A 19 4.39 -1.39 20.60
N LYS A 20 5.68 -1.71 20.57
CA LYS A 20 6.46 -1.93 19.33
C LYS A 20 6.18 -3.27 18.65
N GLU A 21 5.35 -4.10 19.28
CA GLU A 21 4.81 -5.33 18.70
C GLU A 21 3.68 -5.06 17.69
N VAL A 22 3.13 -3.84 17.70
CA VAL A 22 2.13 -3.42 16.71
C VAL A 22 2.76 -3.38 15.31
N VAL A 23 2.05 -3.95 14.34
CA VAL A 23 2.37 -3.81 12.92
C VAL A 23 1.59 -2.62 12.36
N ILE A 24 2.31 -1.71 11.70
CA ILE A 24 1.72 -0.54 11.04
C ILE A 24 1.36 -0.90 9.61
N CYS A 25 0.09 -0.73 9.24
CA CYS A 25 -0.39 -0.73 7.86
C CYS A 25 -0.44 0.71 7.35
N ASP A 26 0.56 1.10 6.56
CA ASP A 26 0.82 2.47 6.13
C ASP A 26 0.14 2.77 4.79
N TRP A 27 -1.02 3.44 4.84
CA TRP A 27 -1.83 3.79 3.67
C TRP A 27 -1.35 5.06 2.95
N HIS A 28 -1.25 4.99 1.63
CA HIS A 28 -0.99 6.14 0.75
C HIS A 28 -1.81 6.06 -0.54
N TYR A 29 -2.73 7.00 -0.72
CA TYR A 29 -3.70 7.15 -1.81
C TYR A 29 -3.14 8.03 -2.94
N GLU A 30 -2.42 9.10 -2.60
CA GLU A 30 -2.05 10.12 -3.58
C GLU A 30 -0.56 10.16 -3.91
N ARG A 31 0.30 10.02 -2.90
CA ARG A 31 1.77 10.05 -3.03
C ARG A 31 2.39 8.99 -2.12
N PRO A 32 3.45 8.29 -2.54
CA PRO A 32 4.11 7.29 -1.70
C PRO A 32 5.09 8.00 -0.75
N ASP A 33 4.54 8.78 0.19
CA ASP A 33 5.34 9.42 1.23
C ASP A 33 6.06 8.30 2.02
N LYS A 34 7.36 8.48 2.32
CA LYS A 34 8.20 7.40 2.86
C LYS A 34 8.02 7.25 4.39
N SER A 35 6.79 7.32 4.91
CA SER A 35 6.48 7.19 6.33
C SER A 35 6.83 5.81 6.90
N ALA A 36 6.84 4.76 6.07
CA ALA A 36 7.37 3.45 6.46
C ALA A 36 8.79 3.52 7.08
N VAL A 37 9.67 4.39 6.57
CA VAL A 37 11.01 4.60 7.14
C VAL A 37 10.91 5.18 8.54
N TYR A 38 10.04 6.18 8.73
CA TYR A 38 9.81 6.81 10.02
C TYR A 38 9.28 5.81 11.06
N PHE A 39 8.30 4.98 10.68
CA PHE A 39 7.77 3.93 11.57
C PHE A 39 8.85 2.88 11.92
N ALA A 40 9.64 2.43 10.95
CA ALA A 40 10.73 1.49 11.18
C ALA A 40 11.81 2.09 12.10
N MET A 41 12.15 3.37 11.93
CA MET A 41 13.06 4.09 12.82
C MET A 41 12.52 4.20 14.26
N LYS A 42 11.20 4.30 14.41
CA LYS A 42 10.49 4.29 15.70
C LYS A 42 10.31 2.90 16.31
N GLY A 43 10.85 1.87 15.66
CA GLY A 43 10.88 0.50 16.15
C GLY A 43 9.63 -0.30 15.81
N PHE A 44 8.81 0.11 14.85
CA PHE A 44 7.65 -0.65 14.41
C PHE A 44 7.97 -1.50 13.19
N SER A 45 7.31 -2.65 13.09
CA SER A 45 7.22 -3.37 11.83
C SER A 45 6.14 -2.71 10.97
N VAL A 46 6.38 -2.62 9.66
CA VAL A 46 5.55 -1.86 8.74
C VAL A 46 5.28 -2.61 7.44
N ILE A 47 4.05 -2.49 6.98
CA ILE A 47 3.55 -2.93 5.68
C ILE A 47 3.01 -1.68 4.98
N THR A 48 3.38 -1.43 3.73
CA THR A 48 2.74 -0.37 2.94
C THR A 48 1.52 -0.90 2.22
N CYS A 49 0.48 -0.06 2.16
CA CYS A 49 -0.84 -0.49 1.73
C CYS A 49 -1.37 0.41 0.58
N PRO A 50 -1.10 0.05 -0.69
CA PRO A 50 -1.70 0.71 -1.84
C PRO A 50 -3.17 0.31 -2.02
N TRP A 51 -3.90 1.01 -2.91
CA TRP A 51 -5.32 0.71 -3.13
C TRP A 51 -5.88 0.95 -4.55
N ARG A 52 -5.44 2.00 -5.28
CA ARG A 52 -6.08 2.38 -6.56
C ARG A 52 -5.13 2.84 -7.67
N LYS A 53 -3.96 3.37 -7.35
CA LYS A 53 -3.01 3.84 -8.36
C LYS A 53 -1.94 2.77 -8.59
N PRO A 54 -1.92 2.08 -9.75
CA PRO A 54 -0.97 1.01 -10.02
C PRO A 54 0.49 1.45 -9.84
N GLU A 55 0.80 2.66 -10.29
CA GLU A 55 2.13 3.27 -10.17
C GLU A 55 2.60 3.39 -8.72
N LEU A 56 1.69 3.69 -7.78
CA LEU A 56 2.02 3.77 -6.36
C LEU A 56 2.32 2.40 -5.77
N ALA A 57 1.56 1.37 -6.14
CA ALA A 57 1.81 0.01 -5.68
C ALA A 57 3.17 -0.50 -6.17
N VAL A 58 3.48 -0.28 -7.45
CA VAL A 58 4.80 -0.62 -8.02
C VAL A 58 5.91 0.11 -7.28
N GLN A 59 5.75 1.41 -7.01
CA GLN A 59 6.75 2.18 -6.28
C GLN A 59 6.93 1.66 -4.83
N GLN A 60 5.84 1.34 -4.13
CA GLN A 60 5.90 0.83 -2.77
C GLN A 60 6.58 -0.55 -2.69
N VAL A 61 6.40 -1.42 -3.68
CA VAL A 61 7.16 -2.68 -3.78
C VAL A 61 8.66 -2.39 -3.89
N LYS A 62 9.05 -1.49 -4.81
CA LYS A 62 10.46 -1.10 -5.01
C LYS A 62 11.06 -0.46 -3.76
N ASP A 63 10.30 0.40 -3.10
CA ASP A 63 10.71 1.05 -1.86
C ASP A 63 10.99 0.04 -0.76
N MET A 64 10.07 -0.93 -0.54
CA MET A 64 10.25 -1.96 0.47
C MET A 64 11.51 -2.79 0.25
N LEU A 65 11.82 -3.12 -1.01
CA LEU A 65 13.09 -3.78 -1.33
C LEU A 65 14.29 -2.90 -1.02
N ALA A 66 14.28 -1.65 -1.49
CA ALA A 66 15.38 -0.71 -1.27
C ALA A 66 15.63 -0.48 0.23
N PHE A 67 14.56 -0.32 1.01
CA PHE A 67 14.65 -0.19 2.46
C PHE A 67 15.29 -1.41 3.09
N ARG A 68 14.86 -2.63 2.70
CA ARG A 68 15.48 -3.87 3.20
C ARG A 68 16.96 -3.97 2.82
N GLN A 69 17.31 -3.61 1.59
CA GLN A 69 18.68 -3.70 1.08
C GLN A 69 19.63 -2.76 1.82
N HIS A 70 19.22 -1.51 2.05
CA HIS A 70 20.06 -0.46 2.60
C HIS A 70 19.94 -0.25 4.12
N ALA A 71 18.96 -0.87 4.78
CA ALA A 71 18.81 -0.80 6.23
C ALA A 71 19.84 -1.67 6.96
N THR A 72 20.10 -1.30 8.22
CA THR A 72 20.83 -2.17 9.16
C THR A 72 20.08 -3.49 9.35
N LYS A 73 20.77 -4.53 9.83
CA LYS A 73 20.15 -5.85 10.09
C LYS A 73 18.88 -5.73 10.96
N ALA A 74 18.95 -4.93 12.04
CA ALA A 74 17.84 -4.74 12.97
C ALA A 74 16.65 -3.96 12.36
N GLN A 75 16.88 -3.08 11.40
CA GLN A 75 15.80 -2.34 10.72
C GLN A 75 15.24 -3.09 9.52
N ARG A 76 16.06 -3.88 8.81
CA ARG A 76 15.63 -4.68 7.65
C ARG A 76 14.44 -5.58 7.97
N GLU A 77 14.47 -6.20 9.14
CA GLU A 77 13.42 -7.13 9.60
C GLU A 77 12.07 -6.43 9.87
N ARG A 78 12.05 -5.10 9.95
CA ARG A 78 10.85 -4.30 10.19
C ARG A 78 10.06 -3.99 8.93
N TYR A 79 10.68 -4.03 7.76
CA TYR A 79 9.99 -3.80 6.49
C TYR A 79 9.38 -5.12 6.00
N LEU A 80 8.10 -5.34 6.30
CA LEU A 80 7.42 -6.61 6.07
C LEU A 80 6.93 -6.81 4.64
N GLY A 81 6.74 -5.72 3.88
CA GLY A 81 6.36 -5.77 2.47
C GLY A 81 5.15 -4.90 2.15
N VAL A 82 4.31 -5.39 1.24
CA VAL A 82 3.14 -4.68 0.72
C VAL A 82 1.86 -5.49 0.88
N VAL A 83 0.73 -4.82 1.13
CA VAL A 83 -0.61 -5.43 1.12
C VAL A 83 -1.56 -4.51 0.36
N GLU A 84 -2.07 -4.96 -0.78
CA GLU A 84 -3.10 -4.23 -1.51
C GLU A 84 -4.40 -4.17 -0.70
N THR A 85 -4.97 -2.97 -0.57
CA THR A 85 -6.23 -2.69 0.12
C THR A 85 -7.32 -2.39 -0.89
N VAL A 86 -8.53 -2.88 -0.67
CA VAL A 86 -9.66 -2.65 -1.59
C VAL A 86 -10.86 -2.11 -0.82
N TRP A 87 -11.42 -0.99 -1.28
CA TRP A 87 -12.59 -0.32 -0.69
C TRP A 87 -13.88 -0.64 -1.48
N SER A 88 -14.10 -1.92 -1.76
CA SER A 88 -15.30 -2.38 -2.48
C SER A 88 -15.74 -3.76 -2.00
N PRO A 89 -17.00 -4.15 -2.27
CA PRO A 89 -17.40 -5.56 -2.15
C PRO A 89 -16.50 -6.46 -2.99
N VAL A 90 -16.27 -7.69 -2.50
CA VAL A 90 -15.45 -8.70 -3.18
C VAL A 90 -15.96 -9.00 -4.60
N SER A 91 -17.28 -9.07 -4.78
CA SER A 91 -17.91 -9.32 -6.09
C SER A 91 -17.55 -8.24 -7.12
N SER A 92 -17.57 -6.97 -6.72
CA SER A 92 -17.21 -5.84 -7.57
C SER A 92 -15.74 -5.90 -8.00
N PHE A 93 -14.85 -6.16 -7.04
CA PHE A 93 -13.42 -6.33 -7.31
C PHE A 93 -13.16 -7.48 -8.28
N LEU A 94 -13.78 -8.65 -8.06
CA LEU A 94 -13.58 -9.81 -8.93
C LEU A 94 -14.13 -9.57 -10.33
N ASN A 95 -15.29 -8.91 -10.47
CA ASN A 95 -15.82 -8.55 -11.77
C ASN A 95 -14.85 -7.66 -12.55
N GLU A 96 -14.26 -6.67 -11.88
CA GLU A 96 -13.23 -5.80 -12.48
C GLU A 96 -11.95 -6.58 -12.82
N TYR A 97 -11.47 -7.41 -11.89
CA TYR A 97 -10.26 -8.23 -12.05
C TYR A 97 -10.35 -9.17 -13.25
N TYR A 98 -11.49 -9.82 -13.46
CA TYR A 98 -11.74 -10.71 -14.59
C TYR A 98 -12.27 -9.99 -15.85
N GLY A 99 -12.39 -8.66 -15.83
CA GLY A 99 -12.84 -7.88 -17.00
C GLY A 99 -14.30 -8.13 -17.39
N LYS A 100 -15.16 -8.50 -16.44
CA LYS A 100 -16.59 -8.70 -16.71
C LYS A 100 -17.26 -7.35 -17.03
N PRO A 101 -18.22 -7.32 -17.98
CA PRO A 101 -18.98 -6.12 -18.29
C PRO A 101 -19.70 -5.61 -17.03
N LYS A 102 -19.59 -4.31 -16.74
CA LYS A 102 -20.36 -3.69 -15.65
C LYS A 102 -21.85 -3.70 -16.03
N VAL A 103 -22.73 -3.93 -15.04
CA VAL A 103 -24.19 -3.89 -15.23
C VAL A 103 -24.57 -2.50 -15.75
N ALA A 104 -25.27 -2.45 -16.88
CA ALA A 104 -25.71 -1.21 -17.51
C ALA A 104 -26.60 -0.42 -16.53
N GLY A 105 -26.19 0.80 -16.16
CA GLY A 105 -26.98 1.67 -15.27
C GLY A 105 -26.18 2.68 -14.43
N SER A 106 -24.87 2.52 -14.27
CA SER A 106 -24.03 3.52 -13.56
C SER A 106 -23.62 4.65 -14.51
N SER A 107 -24.12 5.85 -14.28
CA SER A 107 -23.82 7.08 -15.03
C SER A 107 -22.48 7.73 -14.68
N GLU A 108 -21.67 7.12 -13.82
CA GLU A 108 -20.36 7.64 -13.42
C GLU A 108 -19.30 7.38 -14.50
N LYS A 109 -18.43 8.38 -14.74
CA LYS A 109 -17.20 8.19 -15.49
C LYS A 109 -16.34 7.16 -14.76
N VAL A 110 -16.32 5.93 -15.27
CA VAL A 110 -15.54 4.85 -14.68
C VAL A 110 -14.07 5.08 -15.03
N ASP A 111 -13.23 5.29 -14.01
CA ASP A 111 -11.78 5.20 -14.18
C ASP A 111 -11.44 3.73 -14.52
N THR A 112 -10.82 3.53 -15.67
CA THR A 112 -10.41 2.20 -16.16
C THR A 112 -8.91 1.95 -15.97
N VAL A 113 -8.16 2.96 -15.54
CA VAL A 113 -6.71 2.92 -15.36
C VAL A 113 -6.39 2.78 -13.88
N ASN A 114 -6.82 3.74 -13.06
CA ASN A 114 -6.58 3.72 -11.63
C ASN A 114 -7.73 3.00 -10.94
N THR A 115 -7.60 1.68 -10.86
CA THR A 115 -8.57 0.80 -10.24
C THR A 115 -7.87 -0.14 -9.26
N ALA A 116 -8.63 -0.69 -8.31
CA ALA A 116 -8.08 -1.65 -7.34
C ALA A 116 -7.58 -2.92 -8.02
N ALA A 117 -8.29 -3.43 -9.04
CA ALA A 117 -7.84 -4.63 -9.74
C ALA A 117 -6.56 -4.40 -10.56
N ASN A 118 -6.44 -3.25 -11.23
CA ASN A 118 -5.21 -2.92 -11.96
C ASN A 118 -4.04 -2.69 -11.01
N THR A 119 -4.31 -2.12 -9.83
CA THR A 119 -3.29 -1.88 -8.80
C THR A 119 -2.79 -3.19 -8.22
N PHE A 120 -3.70 -4.10 -7.87
CA PHE A 120 -3.39 -5.47 -7.47
C PHE A 120 -2.53 -6.20 -8.54
N LYS A 121 -2.95 -6.17 -9.81
CA LYS A 121 -2.20 -6.81 -10.91
C LYS A 121 -0.79 -6.24 -11.04
N ALA A 122 -0.66 -4.92 -11.11
CA ALA A 122 0.64 -4.27 -11.24
C ALA A 122 1.57 -4.54 -10.05
N MET A 123 1.02 -4.61 -8.83
CA MET A 123 1.76 -5.00 -7.63
C MET A 123 2.34 -6.42 -7.77
N TYR A 124 1.50 -7.39 -8.13
CA TYR A 124 1.93 -8.78 -8.31
C TYR A 124 2.88 -8.96 -9.49
N ASP A 125 2.66 -8.28 -10.61
CA ASP A 125 3.56 -8.30 -11.76
C ASP A 125 4.94 -7.77 -11.37
N GLN A 126 5.00 -6.68 -10.59
CA GLN A 126 6.26 -6.14 -10.10
C GLN A 126 6.97 -7.12 -9.16
N ILE A 127 6.25 -7.78 -8.24
CA ILE A 127 6.80 -8.82 -7.36
C ILE A 127 7.37 -9.98 -8.20
N GLY A 128 6.62 -10.46 -9.20
CA GLY A 128 7.06 -11.55 -10.08
C GLY A 128 8.26 -11.19 -10.98
N GLN A 129 8.49 -9.90 -11.26
CA GLN A 129 9.71 -9.45 -11.94
C GLN A 129 10.94 -9.48 -11.02
N ILE A 130 10.75 -9.21 -9.73
CA ILE A 130 11.81 -9.23 -8.72
C ILE A 130 12.25 -10.67 -8.45
N GLU A 131 11.31 -11.60 -8.32
CA GLU A 131 11.61 -13.01 -8.03
C GLU A 131 12.42 -13.73 -9.12
N LYS A 132 12.42 -13.18 -10.35
CA LYS A 132 13.16 -13.72 -11.49
C LYS A 132 14.60 -13.21 -11.59
N GLN A 133 14.99 -12.22 -10.77
CA GLN A 133 16.35 -11.66 -10.72
C GLN A 133 17.22 -12.41 -9.73
#